data_AF-R2V192-F1
#
_entry.id   AF-R2V192-F1
#
_cell.length_a   1.000
_cell.length_b   1.000
_cell.length_c   1.000
_cell.angle_alpha   90.00
_cell.angle_beta   90.00
_cell.angle_gamma   90.00
#
_symmetry.space_group_name_H-M   'P 1'
#
loop_
_entity.id
_entity.type
_entity.pdbx_description
1 polymer ?
#
loop_
_entity_poly.entity_id
_entity_poly.type
_entity_poly.pdbx_seq_one_letter_code
_entity_poly.pdbx_strand_id
1 'polypeptide(L)'
;MMVLEGLVRCCFGLVDGVAWLFLQLVKGMLAALYSFLGWCGARFSELPGNIAIPIVFFLGLILVVGIVSLIYFAPHILFFVVVILPVFYIVLRFLIGWIALFGIFYYLYHKLVQIVDWIRPTKEGGEMID
;
A
#
# COMPACT_ATOMS: atom_id res chain seq x y z
N MET A 1 -6.56 -24.41 9.32
CA MET A 1 -7.56 -23.52 9.98
C MET A 1 -6.90 -22.32 10.64
N MET A 2 -5.88 -22.50 11.50
CA MET A 2 -5.21 -21.38 12.23
C MET A 2 -4.58 -20.28 11.35
N VAL A 3 -3.99 -20.63 10.19
CA VAL A 3 -3.39 -19.63 9.28
C VAL A 3 -4.45 -18.74 8.63
N LEU A 4 -5.63 -19.30 8.32
CA LEU A 4 -6.72 -18.55 7.69
C LEU A 4 -7.35 -17.57 8.69
N GLU A 5 -7.55 -17.99 9.93
CA GLU A 5 -8.05 -17.11 11.00
C GLU A 5 -7.06 -15.98 11.34
N GLY A 6 -5.76 -16.28 11.35
CA GLY A 6 -4.71 -15.28 11.53
C GLY A 6 -4.69 -14.26 10.39
N LEU A 7 -4.88 -14.72 9.15
CA LEU A 7 -4.98 -13.85 7.97
C LEU A 7 -6.21 -12.95 8.05
N VAL A 8 -7.37 -13.51 8.38
CA VAL A 8 -8.65 -12.79 8.51
C VAL A 8 -8.56 -11.72 9.59
N ARG A 9 -8.00 -12.04 10.77
CA ARG A 9 -7.79 -11.05 11.84
C ARG A 9 -6.83 -9.93 11.44
N CYS A 10 -5.80 -10.24 10.66
CA CYS A 10 -4.87 -9.23 10.14
C CYS A 10 -5.56 -8.31 9.13
N CYS A 11 -6.43 -8.85 8.27
CA CYS A 11 -7.24 -8.07 7.34
C CYS A 11 -8.22 -7.16 8.08
N PHE A 12 -8.93 -7.64 9.11
CA PHE A 12 -9.83 -6.80 9.91
C PHE A 12 -9.07 -5.69 10.65
N GLY A 13 -7.92 -6.00 11.25
CA GLY A 13 -7.09 -4.98 11.92
C GLY A 13 -6.55 -3.91 10.95
N LEU A 14 -6.24 -4.28 9.71
CA LEU A 14 -5.87 -3.32 8.66
C LEU A 14 -7.06 -2.46 8.24
N VAL A 15 -8.25 -3.04 8.07
CA VAL A 15 -9.47 -2.30 7.72
C VAL A 15 -9.82 -1.29 8.82
N ASP A 16 -9.78 -1.70 10.09
CA ASP A 16 -10.04 -0.82 11.22
C ASP A 16 -8.98 0.29 11.37
N GLY A 17 -7.70 -0.06 11.19
CA GLY A 17 -6.60 0.91 11.22
C GLY A 17 -6.70 1.95 10.09
N VAL A 18 -7.13 1.54 8.90
CA VAL A 18 -7.32 2.45 7.77
C VAL A 18 -8.60 3.28 7.94
N ALA A 19 -9.69 2.71 8.46
CA ALA A 19 -10.88 3.47 8.81
C ALA A 19 -10.57 4.55 9.86
N TRP A 20 -9.73 4.22 10.84
CA TRP A 20 -9.25 5.18 11.83
C TRP A 20 -8.40 6.30 11.20
N LEU A 21 -7.44 5.94 10.33
CA LEU A 21 -6.63 6.92 9.59
C LEU A 21 -7.49 7.84 8.71
N PHE A 22 -8.48 7.28 8.02
CA PHE A 22 -9.42 8.04 7.22
C PHE A 22 -10.25 9.01 8.07
N LEU A 23 -10.74 8.54 9.22
CA LEU A 23 -11.47 9.39 10.16
C LEU A 23 -10.61 10.55 10.68
N GLN A 24 -9.32 10.30 10.97
CA GLN A 24 -8.39 11.35 11.38
C GLN A 24 -8.10 12.35 10.26
N LEU A 25 -7.94 11.87 9.01
CA LEU A 25 -7.77 12.72 7.84
C LEU A 25 -8.98 13.66 7.69
N VAL A 26 -10.19 13.10 7.72
CA VAL A 26 -11.44 13.86 7.61
C VAL A 26 -11.57 14.88 8.75
N LYS A 27 -11.24 14.50 9.99
CA LYS A 27 -11.24 15.42 11.14
C LYS A 27 -10.24 16.57 10.97
N GLY A 28 -9.01 16.26 10.56
CA GLY A 28 -7.97 17.27 10.34
C GLY A 28 -8.36 18.25 9.23
N MET A 29 -8.98 17.73 8.17
CA MET A 29 -9.51 18.55 7.09
C MET A 29 -10.66 19.45 7.51
N LEU A 30 -11.60 18.94 8.30
CA LEU A 30 -12.67 19.77 8.86
C LEU A 30 -12.09 20.89 9.72
N ALA A 31 -11.12 20.60 10.58
CA ALA A 31 -10.48 21.60 11.42
C ALA A 31 -9.77 22.70 10.59
N ALA A 32 -9.07 22.31 9.53
CA ALA A 32 -8.45 23.24 8.59
C ALA A 32 -9.50 24.12 7.88
N LEU A 33 -10.63 23.54 7.48
CA LEU A 33 -11.74 24.26 6.86
C LEU A 33 -12.34 25.29 7.82
N TYR A 34 -12.61 24.93 9.07
CA TYR A 34 -13.14 25.85 10.08
C TYR A 34 -12.17 26.99 10.38
N SER A 35 -10.87 26.69 10.50
CA SER A 35 -9.84 27.70 10.70
C SER A 35 -9.76 28.67 9.52
N PHE A 36 -9.81 28.16 8.29
CA PHE A 36 -9.80 28.96 7.08
C PHE A 36 -11.04 29.85 6.96
N LEU A 37 -12.24 29.31 7.23
CA LEU A 37 -13.49 30.08 7.22
C LEU A 37 -13.48 31.18 8.29
N GLY A 38 -12.97 30.89 9.50
CA GLY A 38 -12.81 31.88 10.56
C GLY A 38 -11.83 33.00 10.18
N TRP A 39 -10.69 32.64 9.57
CA TRP A 39 -9.71 33.62 9.07
C TRP A 39 -10.29 34.50 7.96
N CYS A 40 -11.04 33.90 7.02
CA CYS A 40 -11.70 34.63 5.95
C CYS A 40 -12.76 35.60 6.48
N GLY A 41 -13.61 35.15 7.41
CA GLY A 41 -14.63 35.98 8.05
C GLY A 41 -14.05 37.23 8.73
N ALA A 42 -12.91 37.08 9.42
CA ALA A 42 -12.22 38.19 10.09
C ALA A 42 -11.60 39.19 9.10
N ARG A 43 -11.19 38.77 7.90
CA ARG A 43 -10.64 39.66 6.87
C ARG A 43 -11.71 40.28 5.97
N PHE A 44 -12.86 39.64 5.82
CA PHE A 44 -13.98 40.21 5.05
C PHE A 44 -14.60 41.43 5.73
N SER A 45 -14.54 41.56 7.05
CA SER A 45 -15.01 42.77 7.75
C SER A 45 -14.13 44.00 7.52
N GLU A 46 -12.93 43.84 6.96
CA GLU A 46 -11.99 44.94 6.71
C GLU A 46 -12.00 45.42 5.25
N LEU A 47 -12.73 44.75 4.36
CA LEU A 47 -12.74 45.07 2.93
C LEU A 47 -13.89 46.02 2.55
N PRO A 48 -13.65 47.01 1.67
CA PRO A 48 -14.71 47.87 1.14
C PRO A 48 -15.71 47.04 0.31
N GLY A 49 -17.00 47.28 0.54
CA GLY A 49 -18.09 46.41 0.07
C GLY A 49 -18.18 46.16 -1.45
N ASN A 50 -17.61 47.04 -2.27
CA ASN A 50 -17.58 46.87 -3.73
C ASN A 50 -16.62 45.74 -4.18
N ILE A 51 -15.56 45.48 -3.42
CA ILE A 51 -14.52 44.48 -3.77
C ILE A 51 -14.73 43.18 -2.99
N ALA A 52 -15.41 43.25 -1.84
CA ALA A 52 -15.66 42.10 -0.98
C ALA A 52 -16.52 41.02 -1.67
N ILE A 53 -17.59 41.42 -2.37
CA ILE A 53 -18.54 40.48 -3.02
C ILE A 53 -17.86 39.53 -4.02
N PRO A 54 -17.10 40.01 -5.03
CA PRO A 54 -16.43 39.12 -5.97
C PRO A 54 -15.36 38.25 -5.32
N ILE A 55 -14.61 38.77 -4.33
CA ILE A 55 -13.59 37.98 -3.63
C ILE A 55 -14.23 36.84 -2.83
N VAL A 56 -15.29 37.11 -2.07
CA VAL A 56 -16.04 36.08 -1.32
C VAL A 56 -16.56 35.01 -2.28
N PHE A 57 -17.10 35.41 -3.43
CA PHE A 57 -17.60 34.48 -4.44
C PHE A 57 -16.51 33.55 -4.99
N PHE A 58 -15.37 34.10 -5.41
CA PHE A 58 -14.24 33.29 -5.90
C PHE A 58 -13.68 32.38 -4.81
N LEU A 59 -13.57 32.87 -3.57
CA LEU A 59 -13.08 32.06 -2.46
C LEU A 59 -14.03 30.90 -2.16
N GLY A 60 -15.34 31.15 -2.16
CA GLY A 60 -16.36 30.13 -2.01
C GLY A 60 -16.31 29.09 -3.13
N LEU A 61 -16.07 29.53 -4.36
CA LEU A 61 -15.95 28.65 -5.53
C LEU A 61 -14.71 27.76 -5.43
N ILE A 62 -13.55 28.32 -5.05
CA ILE A 62 -12.32 27.55 -4.79
C ILE A 62 -12.54 26.53 -3.67
N LEU A 63 -13.24 26.93 -2.60
CA LEU A 63 -13.56 26.04 -1.48
C LEU A 63 -14.43 24.86 -1.92
N VAL A 64 -15.50 25.13 -2.68
CA VAL A 64 -16.41 24.11 -3.22
C VAL A 64 -15.67 23.16 -4.15
N VAL A 65 -14.87 23.68 -5.09
CA VAL A 65 -14.07 22.85 -6.01
C VAL A 65 -13.07 22.01 -5.24
N GLY A 66 -12.42 22.56 -4.22
CA GLY A 66 -11.49 21.83 -3.35
C GLY A 66 -12.18 20.69 -2.60
N ILE A 67 -13.33 20.96 -1.97
CA ILE A 67 -14.12 19.94 -1.26
C ILE A 67 -14.58 18.83 -2.22
N VAL A 68 -15.15 19.19 -3.37
CA VAL A 68 -15.63 18.22 -4.37
C VAL A 68 -14.50 17.35 -4.90
N SER A 69 -13.37 17.98 -5.24
CA SER A 69 -12.17 17.25 -5.69
C SER A 69 -11.72 16.26 -4.62
N LEU A 70 -11.74 16.66 -3.36
CA LEU A 70 -11.25 15.82 -2.29
C LEU A 70 -12.20 14.67 -1.96
N ILE A 71 -13.51 14.90 -2.00
CA ILE A 71 -14.52 13.82 -1.92
C ILE A 71 -14.35 12.82 -3.06
N TYR A 72 -13.98 13.30 -4.26
CA TYR A 72 -13.74 12.45 -5.42
C TYR A 72 -12.44 11.62 -5.28
N PHE A 73 -11.34 12.22 -4.82
CA PHE A 73 -10.06 11.53 -4.69
C PHE A 73 -9.94 10.65 -3.44
N ALA A 74 -10.60 11.00 -2.35
CA ALA A 74 -10.62 10.25 -1.09
C ALA A 74 -10.89 8.73 -1.26
N PRO A 75 -11.96 8.29 -1.96
CA PRO A 75 -12.23 6.85 -2.14
C PRO A 75 -11.17 6.15 -2.99
N HIS A 76 -10.55 6.82 -3.96
CA HIS A 76 -9.48 6.25 -4.76
C HIS A 76 -8.21 6.02 -3.94
N ILE A 77 -7.83 6.99 -3.11
CA ILE A 77 -6.70 6.86 -2.18
C ILE A 77 -6.98 5.73 -1.19
N LEU A 78 -8.20 5.67 -0.65
CA LEU A 78 -8.59 4.63 0.30
C LEU A 78 -8.55 3.24 -0.36
N PHE A 79 -9.07 3.10 -1.57
CA PHE A 79 -8.99 1.85 -2.33
C PHE A 79 -7.55 1.41 -2.57
N PHE A 80 -6.67 2.33 -2.96
CA PHE A 80 -5.26 2.03 -3.19
C PHE A 80 -4.57 1.55 -1.91
N VAL A 81 -4.79 2.23 -0.78
CA VAL A 81 -4.14 1.89 0.49
C VAL A 81 -4.73 0.62 1.12
N VAL A 82 -6.04 0.40 1.03
CA VAL A 82 -6.73 -0.75 1.66
C VAL A 82 -6.65 -2.02 0.82
N VAL A 83 -6.71 -1.91 -0.51
CA VAL A 83 -6.83 -3.07 -1.39
C VAL A 83 -5.52 -3.33 -2.11
N ILE A 84 -4.99 -2.33 -2.81
CA ILE A 84 -3.81 -2.54 -3.67
C ILE A 84 -2.57 -2.83 -2.83
N LEU A 85 -2.33 -2.05 -1.77
CA LEU A 85 -1.12 -2.17 -0.95
C LEU A 85 -1.02 -3.53 -0.22
N PRO A 86 -2.09 -4.06 0.41
CA PRO A 86 -2.04 -5.38 1.04
C PRO A 86 -1.94 -6.52 0.02
N VAL A 87 -2.63 -6.43 -1.12
CA VAL A 87 -2.50 -7.40 -2.20
C VAL A 87 -1.06 -7.42 -2.73
N PHE A 88 -0.46 -6.25 -2.96
CA PHE A 88 0.92 -6.11 -3.38
C PHE A 88 1.89 -6.73 -2.36
N TYR A 89 1.68 -6.47 -1.06
CA TYR A 89 2.49 -7.07 0.00
C TYR A 89 2.40 -8.60 0.02
N ILE A 90 1.20 -9.17 -0.14
CA ILE A 90 1.01 -10.63 -0.20
C ILE A 90 1.75 -11.23 -1.40
N VAL A 91 1.60 -10.61 -2.59
CA VAL A 91 2.28 -11.06 -3.81
C VAL A 91 3.80 -11.01 -3.65
N LEU A 92 4.32 -9.93 -3.06
CA LEU A 92 5.76 -9.79 -2.80
C LEU A 92 6.27 -10.90 -1.86
N ARG A 93 5.52 -11.20 -0.80
CA ARG A 93 5.86 -12.26 0.16
C ARG A 93 5.87 -13.64 -0.51
N PHE A 94 4.91 -13.88 -1.40
CA PHE A 94 4.85 -15.10 -2.19
C PHE A 94 6.05 -15.23 -3.13
N LEU A 95 6.42 -14.15 -3.83
CA LEU A 95 7.62 -14.07 -4.67
C LEU A 95 8.91 -14.38 -3.91
N ILE A 96 9.10 -13.80 -2.72
CA ILE A 96 10.25 -14.09 -1.87
C ILE A 96 10.28 -15.57 -1.47
N GLY A 97 9.13 -16.14 -1.10
CA GLY A 97 9.01 -17.57 -0.80
C GLY A 97 9.40 -18.46 -1.99
N TRP A 98 8.97 -18.10 -3.19
CA TRP A 98 9.34 -18.80 -4.42
C TRP A 98 10.83 -18.73 -4.74
N ILE A 99 11.45 -17.56 -4.60
CA ILE A 99 12.90 -17.40 -4.82
C ILE A 99 13.68 -18.29 -3.84
N ALA A 100 13.27 -18.30 -2.57
CA ALA A 100 13.90 -19.17 -1.56
C ALA A 100 13.72 -20.66 -1.90
N LEU A 101 12.52 -21.06 -2.33
CA LEU A 101 12.24 -22.44 -2.75
C LEU A 101 13.13 -22.86 -3.93
N PHE A 102 13.23 -22.02 -4.96
CA PHE A 102 14.12 -22.25 -6.09
C PHE A 102 15.59 -22.35 -5.67
N GLY A 103 16.03 -21.51 -4.72
CA GLY A 103 17.38 -21.59 -4.15
C GLY A 103 17.66 -22.92 -3.47
N ILE A 104 16.71 -23.45 -2.69
CA ILE A 104 16.82 -24.77 -2.04
C ILE A 104 16.87 -25.88 -3.09
N PHE A 105 15.98 -25.86 -4.09
CA PHE A 105 15.98 -26.86 -5.15
C PHE A 105 17.29 -26.85 -5.94
N TYR A 106 17.81 -25.67 -6.28
CA TYR A 106 19.09 -25.52 -6.97
C TYR A 106 20.25 -26.09 -6.15
N TYR A 107 20.28 -25.78 -4.85
CA TYR A 107 21.29 -26.32 -3.94
C TYR A 107 21.23 -27.85 -3.85
N LEU A 108 20.03 -28.42 -3.68
CA LEU A 108 19.83 -29.86 -3.63
C LEU A 108 20.24 -30.54 -4.95
N TYR A 109 19.86 -29.97 -6.09
CA TYR A 109 20.26 -30.47 -7.40
C TYR A 109 21.78 -30.50 -7.54
N HIS A 110 22.47 -29.41 -7.16
CA HIS A 110 23.92 -29.35 -7.22
C HIS A 110 24.58 -30.41 -6.33
N LYS A 111 24.06 -30.64 -5.12
CA LYS A 111 24.57 -31.70 -4.23
C LYS A 111 24.34 -33.09 -4.82
N LEU A 112 23.18 -33.31 -5.44
CA LEU A 112 22.86 -34.58 -6.07
C LEU A 112 23.78 -34.88 -7.25
N VAL A 113 24.07 -33.88 -8.09
CA VAL A 113 25.05 -33.99 -9.19
C VAL A 113 26.44 -34.32 -8.66
N GLN A 114 26.92 -33.63 -7.62
CA GLN A 114 28.22 -33.94 -7.00
C GLN A 114 28.30 -35.38 -6.50
N ILE A 115 27.24 -35.90 -5.89
CA ILE A 115 27.17 -37.29 -5.42
C ILE A 115 27.19 -38.26 -6.60
N VAL A 116 26.43 -37.98 -7.66
CA VAL A 116 26.40 -38.81 -8.87
C VAL A 116 27.77 -38.87 -9.55
N ASP A 117 28.44 -37.72 -9.68
CA ASP A 117 29.79 -37.64 -10.26
C ASP A 117 30.82 -38.36 -9.39
N TRP A 118 30.66 -38.35 -8.06
CA TRP A 118 31.50 -39.11 -7.14
C TRP A 118 31.28 -40.63 -7.22
N ILE A 119 30.07 -41.08 -7.57
CA ILE A 119 29.74 -42.52 -7.75
C ILE A 119 30.19 -43.03 -9.14
N ARG A 120 30.25 -42.17 -10.15
CA ARG A 120 30.60 -42.52 -11.54
C ARG A 120 32.00 -43.13 -11.78
N PRO A 121 33.08 -42.94 -10.98
CA PRO A 121 34.40 -43.46 -11.33
C PRO A 121 34.58 -44.98 -11.17
N THR A 122 33.52 -45.75 -10.87
CA THR A 122 33.60 -47.21 -10.71
C THR A 122 33.10 -48.04 -11.89
N LYS A 123 32.49 -47.44 -12.92
CA LYS A 123 31.99 -48.19 -14.09
C LYS A 123 32.92 -48.20 -15.30
N GLU A 124 33.84 -47.25 -15.42
CA GLU A 124 34.74 -47.17 -16.59
C GLU A 124 36.11 -47.84 -16.36
N GLY A 125 36.39 -48.34 -15.15
CA GLY A 125 37.60 -49.11 -14.82
C GLY A 125 37.47 -50.64 -14.98
N GLY A 126 36.39 -51.12 -15.60
CA GLY A 126 36.04 -52.54 -15.71
C GLY A 126 36.41 -53.23 -17.04
N GLU A 127 37.13 -52.55 -17.95
CA GLU A 127 37.61 -53.12 -19.22
C GLU A 127 39.13 -52.97 -19.34
N MET A 128 39.91 -53.48 -18.38
CA MET A 128 41.34 -53.78 -18.60
C MET A 128 41.79 -54.90 -17.66
N ILE A 129 41.29 -56.12 -17.88
CA ILE A 129 42.01 -57.35 -17.53
C ILE A 129 41.73 -58.37 -18.64
N ASP A 130 42.47 -58.25 -19.74
CA ASP A 130 42.86 -59.39 -20.58
C ASP A 130 44.31 -59.75 -20.21
#